data_AF-A0A3T0LYM7-F1
#
_entry.id   AF-A0A3T0LYM7-F1
#
_cell.length_a   1.000
_cell.length_b   1.000
_cell.length_c   1.000
_cell.angle_alpha   90.00
_cell.angle_beta   90.00
_cell.angle_gamma   90.00
#
_symmetry.space_group_name_H-M   'P 1'
#
loop_
_entity.id
_entity.type
_entity.pdbx_description
1 polymer ?
#
loop_
_entity_poly.entity_id
_entity_poly.type
_entity_poly.pdbx_seq_one_letter_code
_entity_poly.pdbx_strand_id
1 'polypeptide(L)'
;MSIIGTKLRKIRKATGLSLKQLSSKINGKISISFLSDIENGRSNPSFENLKLIATALETPISYFIEDSKDSIFSSTIDDADFIHIINLLQDFKDWSIEDKKELLFYLKAKKVIRDSKHQ
;
A
#
# COMPACT_ATOMS: atom_id res chain seq x y z
N MET A 1 16.50 7.60 -3.72
CA MET A 1 15.41 8.14 -2.87
C MET A 1 14.68 6.96 -2.24
N SER A 2 14.45 6.98 -0.92
CA SER A 2 13.62 5.96 -0.25
C SER A 2 12.14 6.19 -0.58
N ILE A 3 11.38 5.11 -0.86
CA ILE A 3 9.93 5.15 -1.13
C ILE A 3 9.17 5.76 0.07
N ILE A 4 9.60 5.44 1.29
CA ILE A 4 9.02 6.03 2.51
C ILE A 4 9.32 7.52 2.59
N GLY A 5 10.55 7.92 2.26
CA GLY A 5 10.97 9.32 2.25
C GLY A 5 10.20 10.18 1.25
N THR A 6 9.98 9.67 0.03
CA THR A 6 9.20 10.36 -1.00
C THR A 6 7.73 10.47 -0.60
N LYS A 7 7.14 9.39 -0.07
CA LYS A 7 5.76 9.38 0.44
C LYS A 7 5.57 10.38 1.57
N LEU A 8 6.47 10.40 2.55
CA LEU A 8 6.46 11.36 3.67
C LEU A 8 6.49 12.80 3.17
N ARG A 9 7.43 13.13 2.29
CA ARG A 9 7.52 14.46 1.70
C ARG A 9 6.23 14.85 0.97
N LYS A 10 5.64 13.93 0.21
CA LYS A 10 4.42 14.17 -0.56
C LYS A 10 3.25 14.51 0.36
N ILE A 11 2.95 13.66 1.34
CA ILE A 11 1.80 13.87 2.22
C ILE A 11 2.00 15.08 3.14
N ARG A 12 3.22 15.30 3.66
CA ARG A 12 3.52 16.48 4.50
C ARG A 12 3.29 17.78 3.74
N LYS A 13 3.72 17.85 2.47
CA LYS A 13 3.47 19.04 1.63
C LYS A 13 1.99 19.20 1.30
N ALA A 14 1.27 18.10 1.05
CA ALA A 14 -0.17 18.13 0.79
C ALA A 14 -0.97 18.64 2.00
N THR A 15 -0.52 18.37 3.22
CA THR A 15 -1.12 18.90 4.46
C THR A 15 -0.62 20.30 4.84
N GLY A 16 0.22 20.94 4.01
CA GLY A 16 0.72 22.29 4.24
C GLY A 16 1.70 22.43 5.42
N LEU A 17 2.19 21.33 5.98
CA LEU A 17 3.07 21.36 7.15
C LEU A 17 4.54 21.54 6.75
N SER A 18 5.25 22.42 7.45
CA SER A 18 6.72 22.42 7.46
C SER A 18 7.26 21.24 8.30
N LEU A 19 8.54 20.90 8.14
CA LEU A 19 9.20 19.89 8.98
C LEU A 19 9.17 20.28 10.47
N LYS A 20 9.31 21.59 10.76
CA LYS A 20 9.19 22.14 12.12
C LYS A 20 7.79 21.89 12.69
N GLN A 21 6.75 22.21 11.93
CA GLN A 21 5.36 21.99 12.36
C GLN A 21 5.04 20.50 12.53
N LEU A 22 5.52 19.63 11.64
CA LEU A 22 5.34 18.18 11.79
C LEU A 22 6.02 17.67 13.08
N SER A 23 7.26 18.08 13.34
CA SER A 23 7.98 17.76 14.58
C SER A 23 7.23 18.26 15.83
N SER A 24 6.67 19.47 15.79
CA SER A 24 5.84 19.98 16.88
C SER A 24 4.54 19.20 17.07
N LYS A 25 3.87 18.76 15.99
CA LYS A 25 2.60 18.00 16.05
C LYS A 25 2.76 16.62 16.70
N ILE A 26 3.97 16.06 16.67
CA ILE A 26 4.36 14.82 17.39
C ILE A 26 5.10 15.11 18.71
N ASN A 27 4.87 16.29 19.31
CA ASN A 27 5.45 16.71 20.59
C ASN A 27 6.99 16.64 20.64
N GLY A 28 7.66 16.87 19.51
CA GLY A 28 9.13 16.83 19.43
C GLY A 28 9.74 15.43 19.52
N LYS A 29 8.93 14.36 19.56
CA LYS A 29 9.43 12.96 19.63
C LYS A 29 10.37 12.59 18.47
N ILE A 30 10.23 13.26 17.33
CA ILE A 30 11.06 13.08 16.14
C ILE A 30 11.58 14.46 15.73
N SER A 31 12.90 14.59 15.64
CA SER A 31 13.56 15.86 15.34
C SER A 31 13.38 16.29 13.89
N ILE A 32 13.52 17.59 13.64
CA ILE A 32 13.47 18.19 12.30
C ILE A 32 14.57 17.60 11.40
N SER A 33 15.79 17.40 11.94
CA SER A 33 16.91 16.81 11.21
C SER A 33 16.59 15.39 10.78
N PHE A 34 16.06 14.56 11.68
CA PHE A 34 15.72 13.18 11.36
C PHE A 34 14.56 13.09 10.35
N LEU A 35 13.53 13.94 10.45
CA LEU A 35 12.48 14.04 9.43
C LEU A 35 13.07 14.43 8.05
N SER A 36 14.02 15.37 8.02
CA SER A 36 14.73 15.75 6.79
C SER A 36 15.56 14.59 6.23
N ASP A 37 16.24 13.84 7.09
CA ASP A 37 17.03 12.67 6.68
C ASP A 37 16.13 11.57 6.11
N ILE A 38 14.96 11.33 6.70
CA ILE A 38 13.96 10.41 6.16
C ILE A 38 13.51 10.86 4.76
N GLU A 39 13.08 12.12 4.60
CA GLU A 39 12.60 12.62 3.30
C GLU A 39 13.65 12.59 2.19
N ASN A 40 14.92 12.68 2.55
CA ASN A 40 16.04 12.60 1.60
C ASN A 40 16.57 11.16 1.44
N GLY A 41 16.01 10.19 2.16
CA GLY A 41 16.43 8.79 2.12
C GLY A 41 17.79 8.52 2.77
N ARG A 42 18.27 9.42 3.63
CA ARG A 42 19.49 9.24 4.43
C ARG A 42 19.25 8.47 5.72
N SER A 43 17.99 8.29 6.12
CA SER A 43 17.62 7.52 7.31
C SER A 43 16.30 6.79 7.09
N ASN A 44 16.16 5.63 7.74
CA ASN A 44 14.92 4.86 7.74
C ASN A 44 14.24 4.99 9.11
N PRO A 45 12.96 5.39 9.18
CA PRO A 45 12.25 5.45 10.46
C PRO A 45 11.97 4.03 10.98
N SER A 46 11.91 3.88 12.30
CA SER A 46 11.30 2.69 12.90
C SER A 46 9.80 2.64 12.63
N PHE A 47 9.19 1.47 12.78
CA PHE A 47 7.73 1.31 12.66
C PHE A 47 6.94 2.23 13.62
N GLU A 48 7.41 2.36 14.86
CA GLU A 48 6.79 3.25 15.85
C GLU A 48 6.92 4.74 15.47
N ASN A 49 8.06 5.15 14.92
CA ASN A 49 8.22 6.51 14.39
C ASN A 49 7.30 6.74 13.19
N LEU A 50 7.14 5.74 12.33
CA LEU A 50 6.26 5.80 11.16
C LEU A 50 4.78 5.91 11.58
N LYS A 51 4.35 5.20 12.63
CA LYS A 51 3.02 5.35 13.23
C LYS A 51 2.78 6.77 13.75
N LEU A 52 3.71 7.33 14.51
CA LEU A 52 3.60 8.71 15.02
C LEU A 52 3.45 9.71 13.88
N ILE A 53 4.25 9.55 12.83
CA ILE A 53 4.20 10.38 11.62
C ILE A 53 2.84 10.23 10.92
N ALA A 54 2.35 9.00 10.76
CA ALA A 54 1.06 8.71 10.11
C ALA A 54 -0.10 9.35 10.87
N THR A 55 -0.15 9.18 12.19
CA THR A 55 -1.16 9.81 13.05
C THR A 55 -1.12 11.33 12.95
N ALA A 56 0.06 11.95 12.98
CA ALA A 56 0.18 13.41 12.89
C ALA A 56 -0.22 13.97 11.51
N LEU A 57 -0.04 13.18 10.46
CA LEU A 57 -0.43 13.52 9.10
C LEU A 57 -1.84 13.07 8.74
N GLU A 58 -2.58 12.51 9.71
CA GLU A 58 -3.95 12.04 9.55
C GLU A 58 -4.10 11.06 8.36
N THR A 59 -3.08 10.22 8.17
CA THR A 59 -3.04 9.20 7.11
C THR A 59 -2.94 7.81 7.73
N PRO A 60 -3.56 6.77 7.14
CA PRO A 60 -3.34 5.41 7.59
C PRO A 60 -1.87 5.00 7.43
N ILE A 61 -1.38 4.16 8.35
CA ILE A 61 0.00 3.64 8.30
C ILE A 61 0.28 2.83 7.02
N SER A 62 -0.75 2.21 6.45
CA SER A 62 -0.69 1.50 5.16
C SER A 62 -0.17 2.38 4.03
N TYR A 63 -0.46 3.70 4.06
CA TYR A 63 0.08 4.63 3.06
C TYR A 63 1.60 4.55 2.96
N PHE A 64 2.31 4.34 4.07
CA PHE A 64 3.77 4.23 4.08
C PHE A 64 4.28 2.82 3.79
N ILE A 65 3.51 1.80 4.14
CA ILE A 65 3.88 0.38 4.07
C ILE A 65 3.54 -0.26 2.74
N GLU A 66 2.48 0.19 2.06
CA GLU A 66 2.09 -0.30 0.74
C GLU A 66 3.22 -0.03 -0.23
N ASP A 67 4.11 -0.99 -0.43
CA ASP A 67 5.04 -0.94 -1.54
C ASP A 67 4.19 -0.81 -2.80
N SER A 68 4.58 0.10 -3.68
CA SER A 68 3.96 0.31 -5.00
C SER A 68 4.10 -0.91 -5.92
N LYS A 69 4.35 -2.10 -5.36
CA LYS A 69 4.39 -3.41 -6.01
C LYS A 69 3.20 -4.31 -5.64
N ASP A 70 2.39 -3.95 -4.64
CA ASP A 70 1.25 -4.78 -4.20
C ASP A 70 -0.14 -4.22 -4.54
N SER A 71 -0.21 -3.21 -5.41
CA SER A 71 -1.45 -3.06 -6.16
C SER A 71 -1.38 -4.00 -7.36
N ILE A 72 -1.82 -5.25 -7.20
CA ILE A 72 -2.36 -6.01 -8.33
C ILE A 72 -3.35 -5.12 -9.13
N PHE A 73 -3.97 -4.16 -8.44
CA PHE A 73 -4.94 -3.20 -8.95
C PHE A 73 -4.38 -2.03 -9.79
N SER A 74 -3.19 -1.44 -9.54
CA SER A 74 -2.83 -0.20 -10.28
C SER A 74 -2.49 -0.41 -11.75
N SER A 75 -2.13 -1.62 -12.16
CA SER A 75 -1.93 -1.98 -13.58
C SER A 75 -3.14 -2.67 -14.22
N THR A 76 -4.16 -3.04 -13.44
CA THR A 76 -5.36 -3.78 -13.91
C THR A 76 -6.64 -2.94 -13.90
N ILE A 77 -6.62 -1.72 -13.34
CA ILE A 77 -7.76 -0.78 -13.38
C ILE A 77 -8.16 -0.38 -14.82
N ASP A 78 -7.32 -0.63 -15.83
CA ASP A 78 -7.66 -0.39 -17.25
C ASP A 78 -8.18 -1.66 -17.97
N ASP A 79 -8.19 -2.82 -17.31
CA ASP A 79 -8.73 -4.07 -17.85
C ASP A 79 -10.19 -4.24 -17.42
N ALA A 80 -11.10 -3.89 -18.33
CA ALA A 80 -12.55 -3.96 -18.10
C ALA A 80 -13.03 -5.38 -17.74
N ASP A 81 -12.39 -6.42 -18.28
CA ASP A 81 -12.74 -7.81 -17.99
C ASP A 81 -12.31 -8.18 -16.57
N PHE A 82 -11.15 -7.70 -16.13
CA PHE A 82 -10.69 -7.90 -14.76
C PHE A 82 -11.62 -7.23 -13.74
N ILE A 83 -12.04 -5.98 -13.99
CA ILE A 83 -12.99 -5.27 -13.14
C ILE A 83 -14.30 -6.05 -13.00
N HIS A 84 -14.81 -6.59 -14.11
CA HIS A 84 -16.03 -7.38 -14.10
C HIS A 84 -15.89 -8.63 -13.21
N ILE A 85 -14.76 -9.35 -13.31
CA ILE A 85 -14.48 -10.51 -12.47
C ILE A 85 -14.41 -10.13 -10.98
N ILE A 86 -13.76 -9.01 -10.63
CA ILE A 86 -13.67 -8.57 -9.23
C ILE A 86 -15.05 -8.23 -8.66
N ASN A 87 -15.92 -7.59 -9.44
CA ASN A 87 -17.29 -7.30 -9.01
C ASN A 87 -18.09 -8.59 -8.74
N LEU A 88 -17.90 -9.64 -9.55
CA LEU A 88 -18.53 -10.95 -9.31
C LEU A 88 -18.02 -11.65 -8.05
N LEU A 89 -16.85 -11.26 -7.54
CA LEU A 89 -16.21 -11.89 -6.37
C LEU A 89 -16.30 -11.02 -5.10
N GLN A 90 -17.05 -9.92 -5.13
CA GLN A 90 -17.10 -8.96 -4.02
C GLN A 90 -17.64 -9.57 -2.72
N ASP A 91 -18.58 -10.51 -2.82
CA ASP A 91 -19.21 -11.24 -1.71
C ASP A 91 -18.60 -12.64 -1.49
N PHE A 92 -17.44 -12.93 -2.08
CA PHE A 92 -16.81 -14.26 -2.04
C PHE A 92 -16.66 -14.83 -0.62
N LYS A 93 -16.47 -13.98 0.40
CA LYS A 93 -16.40 -14.41 1.80
C LYS A 93 -17.68 -15.11 2.27
N ASP A 94 -18.83 -14.75 1.71
CA ASP A 94 -20.16 -15.21 2.11
C ASP A 94 -20.62 -16.44 1.29
N TRP A 95 -19.88 -16.82 0.25
CA TRP A 95 -20.18 -18.02 -0.56
C TRP A 95 -20.05 -19.32 0.24
N SER A 96 -20.72 -20.37 -0.23
CA SER A 96 -20.59 -21.72 0.32
C SER A 96 -19.15 -22.24 0.19
N ILE A 97 -18.79 -23.20 1.04
CA ILE A 97 -17.45 -23.82 0.99
C ILE A 97 -17.29 -24.59 -0.33
N GLU A 98 -18.37 -25.18 -0.82
CA GLU A 98 -18.44 -25.95 -2.06
C GLU A 98 -18.15 -25.04 -3.26
N ASP A 99 -18.85 -23.91 -3.41
CA ASP A 99 -18.64 -22.97 -4.51
C ASP A 99 -17.21 -22.41 -4.53
N LYS A 100 -16.67 -22.10 -3.34
CA LYS A 100 -15.28 -21.66 -3.18
C LYS A 100 -14.29 -22.71 -3.69
N LYS A 101 -14.54 -23.99 -3.38
CA LYS A 101 -13.70 -25.11 -3.83
C LYS A 101 -13.80 -25.30 -5.33
N GLU A 102 -15.00 -25.25 -5.90
CA GLU A 102 -15.23 -25.39 -7.34
C GLU A 102 -14.47 -24.32 -8.13
N LEU A 103 -14.61 -23.05 -7.74
CA LEU A 103 -13.86 -21.94 -8.35
C LEU A 103 -12.35 -22.18 -8.25
N LEU A 104 -11.85 -22.58 -7.08
CA LEU A 104 -10.44 -22.86 -6.88
C LEU A 104 -9.94 -23.99 -7.81
N PHE A 105 -10.69 -25.07 -7.96
CA PHE A 105 -10.34 -26.17 -8.85
C PHE A 105 -10.32 -25.71 -10.32
N TYR A 106 -11.33 -24.96 -10.75
CA TYR A 106 -11.38 -24.40 -12.08
C TYR A 106 -10.17 -23.52 -12.38
N LEU A 107 -9.82 -22.59 -11.48
CA LEU A 107 -8.68 -21.69 -11.65
C LEU A 107 -7.35 -22.46 -11.69
N LYS A 108 -7.19 -23.49 -10.87
CA LYS A 108 -6.02 -24.39 -10.91
C LYS A 108 -5.89 -25.10 -12.26
N ALA A 109 -6.97 -25.69 -12.75
CA ALA A 109 -6.97 -26.37 -14.05
C ALA A 109 -6.60 -25.40 -15.19
N LYS A 110 -7.18 -24.20 -15.21
CA LYS A 110 -6.85 -23.18 -16.22
C LYS A 110 -5.42 -22.66 -16.10
N LYS A 111 -4.86 -22.59 -14.89
CA LYS A 111 -3.45 -22.23 -14.70
C LYS A 111 -2.52 -23.27 -15.32
N VAL A 112 -2.74 -24.56 -15.05
CA VAL A 112 -1.95 -25.65 -15.63
C VAL A 112 -1.95 -25.60 -17.16
N ILE A 113 -3.13 -25.39 -17.78
CA ILE A 113 -3.26 -25.32 -19.24
C ILE A 113 -2.50 -24.11 -19.84
N ARG A 114 -2.48 -22.97 -19.15
CA ARG A 114 -1.73 -21.79 -19.61
C ARG A 114 -0.23 -22.04 -19.50
N ASP A 115 0.21 -22.54 -18.36
CA ASP A 115 1.62 -22.79 -18.08
C ASP A 115 2.18 -23.87 -19.04
N SER A 116 1.36 -24.86 -19.43
CA SER A 116 1.73 -25.89 -20.42
C SER A 116 1.77 -25.42 -21.88
N LYS A 117 1.18 -24.27 -22.21
CA LYS A 117 1.19 -23.69 -23.57
C LYS A 117 2.41 -22.79 -23.82
N HIS A 118 3.19 -22.50 -22.79
CA HIS A 118 4.39 -21.67 -22.83
C HIS A 118 5.70 -22.48 -22.71
N GLN A 119 5.62 -23.81 -22.78
CA GLN A 119 6.73 -24.74 -23.00
C GLN A 119 6.70 -25.25 -24.44
#